data_AF-A0AB39M389-F1
#
_entry.id   AF-A0AB39M389-F1
#
_cell.length_a   1.000
_cell.length_b   1.000
_cell.length_c   1.000
_cell.angle_alpha   90.00
_cell.angle_beta   90.00
_cell.angle_gamma   90.00
#
_symmetry.space_group_name_H-M   'P 1'
#
loop_
_entity.id
_entity.type
_entity.pdbx_description
1 polymer ?
#
loop_
_entity_poly.entity_id
_entity_poly.type
_entity_poly.pdbx_seq_one_letter_code
_entity_poly.pdbx_strand_id
1 'polypeptide(L)'
;MYGLIEPNLSDADIAELHELRGPRTTPVPNAFLVRLATHFIEAEIDGVINPGRHLAERLGLTRTSVLTYMRMARRRGLIERS
;
A
#
# COMPACT_ATOMS: atom_id res chain seq x y z
N MET A 1 2.30 14.72 22.75
CA MET A 1 1.52 13.48 22.55
C MET A 1 1.17 13.42 21.09
N TYR A 2 2.03 12.82 20.26
CA TYR A 2 1.74 12.72 18.82
C TYR A 2 0.73 11.59 18.66
N GLY A 3 -0.54 11.94 18.41
CA GLY A 3 -1.54 10.96 18.00
C GLY A 3 -1.03 10.29 16.74
N LEU A 4 -0.78 8.98 16.80
CA LEU A 4 -0.52 8.17 15.63
C LEU A 4 -1.82 8.13 14.84
N ILE A 5 -1.96 9.02 13.86
CA ILE A 5 -3.06 8.92 12.89
C ILE A 5 -2.77 7.65 12.11
N GLU A 6 -3.47 6.57 12.42
CA GLU A 6 -3.39 5.33 11.68
C GLU A 6 -4.16 5.46 10.36
N PRO A 7 -3.69 4.84 9.27
CA PRO A 7 -4.46 4.80 8.04
C PRO A 7 -5.77 4.06 8.28
N ASN A 8 -6.86 4.60 7.74
CA ASN A 8 -8.17 3.97 7.76
C ASN A 8 -8.18 2.77 6.80
N LEU A 9 -7.57 1.67 7.22
CA LEU A 9 -7.52 0.40 6.49
C LEU A 9 -8.39 -0.63 7.22
N SER A 10 -9.50 -1.02 6.60
CA SER A 10 -10.38 -2.04 7.18
C SER A 10 -9.80 -3.45 6.95
N ASP A 11 -10.27 -4.42 7.73
CA ASP A 11 -9.90 -5.83 7.52
C ASP A 11 -10.34 -6.35 6.14
N ALA A 12 -11.41 -5.78 5.58
CA ALA A 12 -11.87 -6.10 4.22
C ALA A 12 -10.88 -5.60 3.15
N ASP A 13 -10.34 -4.39 3.31
CA ASP A 13 -9.32 -3.85 2.41
C ASP A 13 -8.02 -4.67 2.48
N ILE A 14 -7.65 -5.13 3.68
CA ILE A 14 -6.49 -6.02 3.88
C ILE A 14 -6.71 -7.36 3.16
N ALA A 15 -7.88 -7.96 3.32
CA ALA A 15 -8.23 -9.21 2.65
C ALA A 15 -8.20 -9.06 1.12
N GLU A 16 -8.78 -7.98 0.59
CA GLU A 16 -8.75 -7.66 -0.84
C GLU A 16 -7.32 -7.50 -1.36
N LEU A 17 -6.46 -6.78 -0.64
CA LEU A 17 -5.05 -6.61 -1.01
C LEU A 17 -4.30 -7.96 -1.03
N HIS A 18 -4.59 -8.85 -0.09
CA HIS A 18 -4.02 -10.20 -0.09
C HIS A 18 -4.51 -11.04 -1.27
N GLU A 19 -5.80 -10.98 -1.57
CA GLU A 19 -6.40 -11.66 -2.71
C GLU A 19 -5.80 -11.15 -4.03
N LEU A 20 -5.76 -9.83 -4.23
CA LEU A 20 -5.18 -9.19 -5.40
C LEU A 20 -3.69 -9.46 -5.56
N ARG A 21 -2.94 -9.58 -4.45
CA ARG A 21 -1.51 -9.90 -4.51
C ARG A 21 -1.30 -11.30 -5.07
N GLY A 22 -2.16 -12.25 -4.70
CA GLY A 22 -2.03 -13.65 -5.06
C GLY A 22 -0.73 -14.29 -4.54
N PRO A 23 -0.35 -15.47 -5.05
CA PRO A 23 0.83 -16.19 -4.60
C PRO A 23 2.12 -15.39 -4.84
N ARG A 24 3.07 -15.47 -3.90
CA ARG A 24 4.38 -14.77 -3.99
C ARG A 24 5.20 -15.17 -5.23
N THR A 25 4.96 -16.35 -5.79
CA THR A 25 5.61 -16.89 -6.99
C THR A 25 5.13 -16.26 -8.29
N THR A 26 4.04 -15.49 -8.25
CA THR A 26 3.49 -14.80 -9.43
C THR A 26 4.01 -13.36 -9.53
N PRO A 27 4.18 -12.83 -10.76
CA PRO A 27 4.45 -11.41 -10.97
C PRO A 27 3.42 -10.55 -10.26
N VAL A 28 3.87 -9.42 -9.69
CA VAL A 28 3.00 -8.51 -8.94
C VAL A 28 1.91 -7.95 -9.85
N PRO A 29 0.61 -8.24 -9.60
CA PRO A 29 -0.48 -7.79 -10.46
C PRO A 29 -0.67 -6.29 -10.45
N ASN A 30 -1.10 -5.70 -11.57
CA ASN A 30 -1.37 -4.25 -11.64
C ASN A 30 -2.52 -3.85 -10.71
N ALA A 31 -3.57 -4.67 -10.59
CA ALA A 31 -4.69 -4.40 -9.69
C ALA A 31 -4.24 -4.25 -8.23
N PHE A 32 -3.36 -5.14 -7.76
CA PHE A 32 -2.73 -5.00 -6.44
C PHE A 32 -1.93 -3.70 -6.31
N LEU A 33 -1.12 -3.36 -7.31
CA LEU A 33 -0.31 -2.14 -7.28
C LEU A 33 -1.17 -0.87 -7.23
N VAL A 34 -2.26 -0.83 -7.99
CA VAL A 34 -3.22 0.28 -7.98
C VAL A 34 -3.88 0.39 -6.62
N ARG A 35 -4.47 -0.71 -6.11
CA ARG A 35 -5.20 -0.70 -4.83
C ARG A 35 -4.30 -0.34 -3.66
N LEU A 36 -3.09 -0.89 -3.60
CA LEU A 36 -2.10 -0.54 -2.58
C LEU A 36 -1.71 0.94 -2.66
N ALA A 37 -1.54 1.47 -3.88
CA ALA A 37 -1.18 2.85 -4.07
C ALA A 37 -2.29 3.83 -3.69
N THR A 38 -3.55 3.48 -3.96
CA THR A 38 -4.72 4.24 -3.50
C THR A 38 -4.69 4.42 -1.99
N HIS A 39 -4.59 3.32 -1.23
CA HIS A 39 -4.54 3.42 0.24
C HIS A 39 -3.30 4.15 0.76
N PHE A 40 -2.16 4.03 0.07
CA PHE A 40 -0.97 4.77 0.44
C PHE A 40 -1.17 6.29 0.26
N ILE A 41 -1.72 6.72 -0.87
CA ILE A 41 -1.96 8.14 -1.19
C ILE A 41 -3.06 8.71 -0.29
N GLU A 42 -4.15 7.97 -0.07
CA GLU A 42 -5.20 8.36 0.88
C GLU A 42 -4.63 8.59 2.28
N ALA A 43 -3.79 7.66 2.75
CA ALA A 43 -3.10 7.82 4.03
C ALA A 43 -2.18 9.07 4.06
N GLU A 44 -1.48 9.39 2.96
CA GLU A 44 -0.71 10.63 2.86
C GLU A 44 -1.59 11.87 2.94
N ILE A 45 -2.73 11.87 2.25
CA ILE A 45 -3.71 12.98 2.25
C ILE A 45 -4.31 13.16 3.65
N ASP A 46 -4.60 12.07 4.36
CA ASP A 46 -5.11 12.06 5.73
C ASP A 46 -4.06 12.47 6.78
N GLY A 47 -2.81 12.72 6.35
CA GLY A 47 -1.73 13.15 7.23
C GLY A 47 -1.13 12.02 8.08
N VAL A 48 -1.32 10.76 7.68
CA VAL A 48 -0.72 9.60 8.34
C VAL A 48 0.79 9.72 8.31
N ILE A 49 1.42 9.67 9.48
CA ILE A 49 2.87 9.67 9.59
C ILE A 49 3.38 8.28 9.20
N ASN A 50 4.26 8.20 8.19
CA ASN A 50 4.84 6.94 7.69
C ASN A 50 3.81 5.91 7.17
N PRO A 51 3.00 6.23 6.15
CA PRO A 51 1.96 5.33 5.63
C PRO A 51 2.52 3.98 5.16
N GLY A 52 3.71 3.99 4.56
CA GLY A 52 4.39 2.75 4.15
C GLY A 52 4.77 1.81 5.30
N ARG A 53 4.94 2.31 6.53
CA ARG A 53 5.18 1.48 7.71
C ARG A 53 3.88 0.83 8.17
N HIS A 54 2.81 1.61 8.30
CA HIS A 54 1.51 1.12 8.74
C HIS A 54 0.94 0.06 7.77
N LEU A 55 1.01 0.32 6.46
CA LEU A 55 0.60 -0.66 5.45
C LEU A 55 1.45 -1.93 5.50
N ALA A 56 2.75 -1.81 5.77
CA ALA A 56 3.63 -2.95 5.90
C ALA A 56 3.27 -3.82 7.11
N GLU A 57 3.00 -3.21 8.26
CA GLU A 57 2.58 -3.92 9.48
C GLU A 57 1.24 -4.64 9.26
N ARG A 58 0.23 -3.98 8.67
CA ARG A 58 -1.08 -4.57 8.39
C ARG A 58 -1.05 -5.70 7.36
N LEU A 59 -0.18 -5.62 6.35
CA LEU A 59 -0.07 -6.62 5.28
C LEU A 59 0.96 -7.73 5.55
N GLY A 60 1.64 -7.71 6.71
CA GLY A 60 2.72 -8.65 7.02
C GLY A 60 3.92 -8.53 6.05
N LEU A 61 4.21 -7.30 5.61
CA LEU A 61 5.28 -6.97 4.67
C LEU A 61 6.36 -6.12 5.36
N THR A 62 7.45 -5.87 4.63
CA THR A 62 8.43 -4.86 5.05
C THR A 62 8.06 -3.51 4.44
N ARG A 63 8.42 -2.41 5.12
CA ARG A 63 8.28 -1.04 4.56
C ARG A 63 8.95 -0.93 3.19
N THR A 64 10.12 -1.56 3.01
CA THR A 64 10.84 -1.57 1.74
C THR A 64 10.05 -2.25 0.62
N SER A 65 9.31 -3.32 0.92
CA SER A 65 8.42 -3.98 -0.04
C SER A 65 7.31 -3.04 -0.50
N VAL A 66 6.65 -2.35 0.44
CA VAL A 66 5.59 -1.37 0.10
C VAL A 66 6.14 -0.25 -0.78
N LEU A 67 7.29 0.34 -0.43
CA LEU A 67 7.92 1.39 -1.25
C LEU A 67 8.37 0.89 -2.62
N THR A 68 8.79 -0.37 -2.70
CA THR A 68 9.12 -1.02 -3.99
C THR A 68 7.88 -1.15 -4.86
N TYR A 69 6.75 -1.57 -4.30
CA TYR A 69 5.48 -1.64 -5.02
C TYR A 69 5.01 -0.26 -5.49
N MET A 70 5.14 0.78 -4.67
CA MET A 70 4.87 2.16 -5.09
C MET A 70 5.75 2.59 -6.26
N ARG A 71 7.05 2.25 -6.23
CA ARG A 71 7.95 2.51 -7.35
C ARG A 71 7.54 1.74 -8.61
N MET A 72 7.08 0.49 -8.47
CA MET A 72 6.57 -0.31 -9.58
C MET A 72 5.30 0.31 -10.19
N ALA A 73 4.36 0.76 -9.36
CA ALA A 73 3.14 1.43 -9.79
C ALA A 73 3.46 2.68 -10.64
N ARG A 74 4.36 3.54 -10.14
CA ARG A 74 4.86 4.73 -10.88
C ARG A 74 5.55 4.37 -12.18
N ARG A 75 6.43 3.35 -12.16
CA ARG A 75 7.17 2.92 -13.36
C ARG A 75 6.24 2.38 -14.45
N ARG A 76 5.11 1.77 -14.04
CA ARG A 76 4.09 1.24 -14.95
C ARG A 76 3.04 2.29 -15.35
N GLY A 77 3.14 3.54 -14.89
CA GLY A 77 2.19 4.60 -15.18
C GLY A 77 0.80 4.37 -14.56
N LEU A 78 0.72 3.57 -13.48
CA LEU A 78 -0.55 3.23 -12.81
C LEU A 78 -1.01 4.32 -11.85
N ILE A 79 -0.09 5.17 -11.40
CA ILE A 79 -0.33 6.33 -10.55
C ILE A 79 0.51 7.49 -11.05
N GLU A 80 0.01 8.71 -10.86
CA GLU A 80 0.72 9.92 -11.26
C GLU A 80 2.01 10.11 -10.45
N ARG A 81 2.97 10.83 -11.04
CA ARG A 81 4.12 11.32 -10.30
C ARG A 81 3.66 12.53 -9.50
N SER A 82 3.34 12.30 -8.23
CA SER A 82 3.24 13.36 -7.21
C SER A 82 4.55 14.15 -7.15
#